data_AF-A0AAN4ZCU2-F1
#
_entry.id   AF-A0AAN4ZCU2-F1
#
_cell.length_a   1.000
_cell.length_b   1.000
_cell.length_c   1.000
_cell.angle_alpha   90.00
_cell.angle_beta   90.00
_cell.angle_gamma   90.00
#
_symmetry.space_group_name_H-M   'P 1'
#
loop_
_entity.id
_entity.type
_entity.pdbx_description
1 polymer ?
#
loop_
_entity_poly.entity_id
_entity_poly.type
_entity_poly.pdbx_seq_one_letter_code
_entity_poly.pdbx_strand_id
1 'polypeptide(L)'
;KLRSSMTFPSMTYLQLLTVCLVGVADACMKVMPPEPGMPSGCPSVCRDALISVTQNSAFSKAMSSDLKDNTCTTRTFTCNGPSASILVNGQDFNDGPPDDAVKLPVTCNKAAVPPRWEFMGAEVTQVECTAAAECPWKCADDLIMKVQEQPPISKPMDGDVKNPTCTTRKFTCIGDQASITLNGVGNGEWSDEDDGNLDGMAIFEVMCNAEAMPPRWEFMNAPVTKVDCTAAPAAPCADDLIMKVMETNTAAAMSVAFAGDTKNAAGERVLTCSGRTPSIVINTNMGEFADANDGAVDGTATFTLTCDPMGPTWEYMGAPVTKVDCTNAK
;
A
#
# COMPACT_ATOMS: atom_id res chain seq x y z
N LYS A 1 -49.80 22.32 -55.05
CA LYS A 1 -48.33 22.40 -55.29
C LYS A 1 -47.76 21.02 -54.98
N LEU A 2 -47.75 20.13 -55.98
CA LEU A 2 -46.62 19.80 -56.87
C LEU A 2 -45.61 18.82 -56.22
N ARG A 3 -45.83 17.54 -56.57
CA ARG A 3 -44.92 16.39 -56.79
C ARG A 3 -43.45 16.51 -56.34
N SER A 4 -42.92 15.44 -55.74
CA SER A 4 -41.94 14.59 -56.44
C SER A 4 -41.71 13.23 -55.76
N SER A 5 -41.96 12.15 -56.51
CA SER A 5 -41.41 10.81 -56.29
C SER A 5 -39.92 10.79 -56.61
N MET A 6 -39.16 9.87 -56.01
CA MET A 6 -38.17 9.08 -56.76
C MET A 6 -37.87 7.76 -56.05
N THR A 7 -37.69 6.75 -56.88
CA THR A 7 -37.60 5.32 -56.62
C THR A 7 -36.36 4.77 -57.34
N PHE A 8 -35.73 3.74 -56.73
CA PHE A 8 -34.85 2.68 -57.31
C PHE A 8 -33.45 3.09 -57.84
N PRO A 9 -32.44 2.17 -57.90
CA PRO A 9 -32.57 0.70 -57.93
C PRO A 9 -31.61 -0.14 -57.06
N SER A 10 -31.94 -1.44 -57.03
CA SER A 10 -31.07 -2.56 -56.69
C SER A 10 -29.81 -2.60 -57.54
N MET A 11 -28.69 -3.03 -56.95
CA MET A 11 -27.59 -3.64 -57.69
C MET A 11 -27.31 -5.01 -57.09
N THR A 12 -27.67 -6.02 -57.87
CA THR A 12 -27.40 -7.44 -57.69
C THR A 12 -26.09 -7.79 -58.41
N TYR A 13 -25.42 -8.86 -57.97
CA TYR A 13 -24.30 -9.60 -58.62
C TYR A 13 -22.88 -9.03 -58.54
N LEU A 14 -22.00 -9.71 -57.78
CA LEU A 14 -20.85 -10.52 -58.27
C LEU A 14 -20.14 -11.16 -57.06
N GLN A 15 -20.43 -12.41 -56.72
CA GLN A 15 -19.56 -13.58 -56.93
C GLN A 15 -18.06 -13.41 -56.69
N LEU A 16 -17.57 -14.31 -55.81
CA LEU A 16 -16.22 -14.88 -55.74
C LEU A 16 -15.05 -13.89 -55.58
N LEU A 17 -14.52 -13.82 -54.35
CA LEU A 17 -13.09 -14.10 -54.14
C LEU A 17 -12.84 -14.50 -52.68
N THR A 18 -13.03 -15.79 -52.39
CA THR A 18 -12.37 -16.46 -51.27
C THR A 18 -10.88 -16.55 -51.63
N VAL A 19 -10.09 -15.54 -51.25
CA VAL A 19 -8.63 -15.65 -51.25
C VAL A 19 -8.19 -15.81 -49.80
N CYS A 20 -7.71 -17.03 -49.54
CA CYS A 20 -6.85 -17.36 -48.41
C CYS A 20 -5.76 -16.30 -48.25
N LEU A 21 -5.89 -15.45 -47.23
CA LEU A 21 -4.76 -14.75 -46.63
C LEU A 21 -4.56 -15.32 -45.23
N VAL A 22 -4.12 -16.58 -45.22
CA VAL A 22 -3.25 -17.10 -44.16
C VAL A 22 -1.87 -16.52 -44.46
N GLY A 23 -1.72 -15.22 -44.20
CA GLY A 23 -0.44 -14.55 -44.16
C GLY A 23 0.11 -14.70 -42.76
N VAL A 24 0.89 -15.76 -42.55
CA VAL A 24 1.93 -15.88 -41.52
C VAL A 24 2.10 -14.61 -40.70
N ALA A 25 1.46 -14.57 -39.52
CA ALA A 25 1.98 -13.77 -38.45
C ALA A 25 3.37 -14.34 -38.18
N ASP A 26 4.39 -13.61 -38.61
CA ASP A 26 5.73 -13.75 -38.08
C ASP A 26 5.59 -13.76 -36.57
N ALA A 27 5.68 -14.95 -35.99
CA ALA A 27 6.12 -15.10 -34.63
C ALA A 27 7.54 -14.55 -34.62
N CYS A 28 7.67 -13.24 -34.45
CA CYS A 28 8.79 -12.64 -33.77
C CYS A 28 8.78 -13.19 -32.35
N MET A 29 9.10 -14.49 -32.20
CA MET A 29 9.66 -14.97 -30.96
C MET A 29 10.85 -14.06 -30.74
N LYS A 30 10.75 -13.22 -29.72
CA LYS A 30 11.88 -12.50 -29.17
C LYS A 30 12.86 -13.58 -28.76
N VAL A 31 13.73 -13.99 -29.68
CA VAL A 31 14.88 -14.82 -29.39
C VAL A 31 15.71 -13.91 -28.52
N MET A 32 15.58 -14.05 -27.21
CA MET A 32 16.57 -13.48 -26.31
C MET A 32 17.89 -14.06 -26.81
N PRO A 33 18.85 -13.23 -27.26
CA PRO A 33 20.16 -13.76 -27.56
C PRO A 33 20.60 -14.55 -26.33
N PRO A 34 21.20 -15.74 -26.49
CA PRO A 34 21.76 -16.45 -25.35
C PRO A 34 22.60 -15.42 -24.59
N GLU A 35 22.26 -15.28 -23.31
CA GLU A 35 22.94 -14.39 -22.36
C GLU A 35 24.45 -14.48 -22.62
N PRO A 36 25.17 -13.35 -22.71
CA PRO A 36 26.56 -13.33 -23.15
C PRO A 36 27.34 -14.47 -22.50
N GLY A 37 27.76 -15.43 -23.33
CA GLY A 37 28.40 -16.65 -22.87
C GLY A 37 29.48 -16.31 -21.86
N MET A 38 29.27 -16.79 -20.64
CA MET A 38 30.16 -16.64 -19.50
C MET A 38 31.62 -16.89 -19.94
N PRO A 39 32.60 -16.07 -19.52
CA PRO A 39 33.99 -16.24 -19.93
C PRO A 39 34.46 -17.66 -19.66
N SER A 40 35.04 -18.30 -20.68
CA SER A 40 35.53 -19.70 -20.72
C SER A 40 36.70 -20.03 -19.78
N GLY A 41 36.76 -19.42 -18.59
CA GLY A 41 37.92 -19.42 -17.71
C GLY A 41 37.69 -19.99 -16.31
N CYS A 42 36.52 -20.53 -15.99
CA CYS A 42 36.24 -21.08 -14.66
C CYS A 42 36.39 -22.61 -14.60
N PRO A 43 37.54 -23.17 -14.18
CA PRO A 43 37.68 -24.60 -13.88
C PRO A 43 37.04 -24.97 -12.54
N SER A 44 36.01 -24.24 -12.07
CA SER A 44 35.48 -24.44 -10.72
C SER A 44 34.94 -25.85 -10.56
N VAL A 45 35.39 -26.46 -9.47
CA VAL A 45 34.96 -27.77 -8.99
C VAL A 45 33.44 -27.81 -8.76
N CYS A 46 32.82 -26.66 -8.39
CA CYS A 46 31.37 -26.51 -8.40
C CYS A 46 30.88 -26.14 -9.81
N ARG A 47 30.10 -27.03 -10.42
CA ARG A 47 29.52 -26.86 -11.75
C ARG A 47 28.24 -26.01 -11.70
N ASP A 48 27.86 -25.40 -12.81
CA ASP A 48 26.61 -24.61 -12.92
C ASP A 48 25.36 -25.44 -12.68
N ALA A 49 25.36 -26.64 -13.27
CA ALA A 49 24.26 -27.59 -13.21
C ALA A 49 23.98 -28.16 -11.80
N LEU A 50 24.75 -27.75 -10.78
CA LEU A 50 24.47 -28.09 -9.39
C LEU A 50 23.34 -27.25 -8.78
N ILE A 51 23.04 -26.07 -9.37
CA ILE A 51 21.86 -25.27 -9.01
C ILE A 51 20.93 -25.23 -10.21
N SER A 52 19.68 -25.67 -10.01
CA SER A 52 18.61 -25.50 -10.98
C SER A 52 17.96 -24.12 -10.82
N VAL A 53 17.89 -23.33 -11.88
CA VAL A 53 17.11 -22.08 -11.90
C VAL A 53 15.70 -22.41 -12.41
N THR A 54 14.68 -22.26 -11.57
CA THR A 54 13.30 -22.63 -11.91
C THR A 54 12.35 -21.44 -12.01
N GLN A 55 11.19 -21.68 -12.63
CA GLN A 55 10.07 -20.73 -12.75
C GLN A 55 8.75 -21.50 -12.59
N ASN A 56 8.54 -22.07 -11.40
CA ASN A 56 7.43 -22.96 -11.10
C ASN A 56 6.33 -22.29 -10.25
N SER A 57 6.64 -21.21 -9.53
CA SER A 57 5.71 -20.50 -8.67
C SER A 57 4.89 -19.48 -9.45
N ALA A 58 3.80 -19.03 -8.83
CA ALA A 58 3.12 -17.82 -9.28
C ALA A 58 4.10 -16.64 -9.27
N PHE A 59 4.01 -15.78 -10.28
CA PHE A 59 4.87 -14.60 -10.46
C PHE A 59 6.37 -14.91 -10.59
N SER A 60 6.71 -16.17 -10.89
CA SER A 60 8.07 -16.54 -11.21
C SER A 60 8.52 -15.92 -12.54
N LYS A 61 9.78 -15.50 -12.60
CA LYS A 61 10.40 -14.91 -13.78
C LYS A 61 11.85 -15.33 -13.89
N ALA A 62 12.47 -15.00 -15.02
CA ALA A 62 13.91 -15.20 -15.20
C ALA A 62 14.70 -14.36 -14.19
N MET A 63 15.80 -14.95 -13.69
CA MET A 63 16.82 -14.18 -12.97
C MET A 63 17.25 -13.00 -13.84
N SER A 64 17.42 -11.84 -13.20
CA SER A 64 17.91 -10.63 -13.88
C SER A 64 19.40 -10.72 -14.19
N SER A 65 20.15 -11.49 -13.40
CA SER A 65 21.50 -11.92 -13.73
C SER A 65 21.88 -13.17 -12.95
N ASP A 66 22.78 -13.98 -13.51
CA ASP A 66 23.46 -15.09 -12.84
C ASP A 66 24.97 -15.01 -13.15
N LEU A 67 25.74 -14.44 -12.22
CA LEU A 67 27.14 -14.09 -12.44
C LEU A 67 28.06 -14.84 -11.50
N LYS A 68 29.18 -15.35 -12.01
CA LYS A 68 30.29 -15.83 -11.17
C LYS A 68 31.38 -14.77 -11.05
N ASP A 69 32.05 -14.76 -9.90
CA ASP A 69 33.29 -14.00 -9.75
C ASP A 69 34.43 -14.60 -10.58
N ASN A 70 35.50 -13.82 -10.81
CA ASN A 70 36.65 -14.26 -11.61
C ASN A 70 37.44 -15.42 -10.96
N THR A 71 37.22 -15.68 -9.68
CA THR A 71 37.82 -16.78 -8.92
C THR A 71 36.94 -18.02 -8.88
N CYS A 72 35.71 -17.92 -9.42
CA CYS A 72 34.71 -18.97 -9.48
C CYS A 72 34.41 -19.59 -8.10
N THR A 73 34.54 -18.76 -7.07
CA THR A 73 34.29 -19.07 -5.66
C THR A 73 32.91 -18.61 -5.24
N THR A 74 32.39 -17.58 -5.90
CA THR A 74 31.09 -16.99 -5.63
C THR A 74 30.26 -16.97 -6.90
N ARG A 75 28.98 -17.30 -6.78
CA ARG A 75 27.97 -17.11 -7.82
C ARG A 75 26.85 -16.25 -7.24
N THR A 76 26.48 -15.18 -7.91
CA THR A 76 25.49 -14.22 -7.46
C THR A 76 24.29 -14.26 -8.39
N PHE A 77 23.14 -14.60 -7.84
CA PHE A 77 21.85 -14.48 -8.50
C PHE A 77 21.24 -13.13 -8.16
N THR A 78 20.76 -12.42 -9.18
CA THR A 78 20.05 -11.15 -9.00
C THR A 78 18.62 -11.30 -9.51
N CYS A 79 17.65 -10.92 -8.70
CA CYS A 79 16.24 -10.87 -9.05
C CYS A 79 15.76 -9.43 -8.89
N ASN A 80 15.46 -8.74 -10.00
CA ASN A 80 14.91 -7.40 -9.97
C ASN A 80 13.40 -7.42 -10.13
N GLY A 81 12.72 -6.39 -9.63
CA GLY A 81 11.30 -6.13 -9.83
C GLY A 81 10.60 -5.73 -8.52
N PRO A 82 9.37 -5.22 -8.60
CA PRO A 82 8.60 -4.84 -7.42
C PRO A 82 8.44 -6.03 -6.48
N SER A 83 8.83 -5.84 -5.21
CA SER A 83 8.79 -6.92 -4.21
C SER A 83 9.52 -8.18 -4.70
N ALA A 84 10.70 -8.01 -5.29
CA ALA A 84 11.52 -9.14 -5.71
C ALA A 84 11.89 -10.03 -4.51
N SER A 85 12.03 -11.32 -4.76
CA SER A 85 12.43 -12.36 -3.82
C SER A 85 13.14 -13.48 -4.59
N ILE A 86 14.07 -14.15 -3.91
CA ILE A 86 14.70 -15.37 -4.42
C ILE A 86 14.29 -16.54 -3.52
N LEU A 87 13.59 -17.54 -4.04
CA LEU A 87 13.34 -18.77 -3.32
C LEU A 87 14.57 -19.68 -3.42
N VAL A 88 15.17 -20.02 -2.29
CA VAL A 88 16.30 -20.95 -2.16
C VAL A 88 15.79 -22.29 -1.69
N ASN A 89 15.87 -23.32 -2.54
CA ASN A 89 15.29 -24.65 -2.29
C ASN A 89 13.80 -24.58 -1.84
N GLY A 90 13.04 -23.62 -2.38
CA GLY A 90 11.63 -23.40 -2.05
C GLY A 90 11.38 -22.61 -0.75
N GLN A 91 12.40 -22.03 -0.13
CA GLN A 91 12.26 -21.12 1.02
C GLN A 91 12.61 -19.69 0.61
N ASP A 92 11.87 -18.71 1.12
CA ASP A 92 12.08 -17.31 0.78
C ASP A 92 13.40 -16.78 1.35
N PHE A 93 14.25 -16.22 0.49
CA PHE A 93 15.43 -15.46 0.88
C PHE A 93 15.13 -13.97 0.77
N ASN A 94 15.21 -13.30 1.93
CA ASN A 94 15.07 -11.86 2.05
C ASN A 94 16.46 -11.27 2.37
N ASP A 95 16.98 -10.39 1.52
CA ASP A 95 18.27 -9.71 1.71
C ASP A 95 18.17 -8.40 2.50
N GLY A 96 16.99 -8.03 2.99
CA GLY A 96 16.80 -6.99 3.99
C GLY A 96 15.52 -6.18 3.81
N PRO A 97 15.60 -4.84 3.79
CA PRO A 97 14.42 -4.01 3.54
C PRO A 97 13.85 -4.29 2.14
N PRO A 98 12.54 -4.12 1.93
CA PRO A 98 11.95 -4.26 0.61
C PRO A 98 12.60 -3.27 -0.36
N ASP A 99 13.43 -3.78 -1.26
CA ASP A 99 13.93 -3.06 -2.41
C ASP A 99 13.55 -3.81 -3.69
N ASP A 100 13.64 -3.13 -4.84
CA ASP A 100 13.25 -3.72 -6.12
C ASP A 100 14.34 -4.66 -6.70
N ALA A 101 15.30 -5.15 -5.87
CA ALA A 101 16.43 -5.94 -6.34
C ALA A 101 17.08 -6.84 -5.27
N VAL A 102 16.69 -8.11 -5.22
CA VAL A 102 17.29 -9.11 -4.33
C VAL A 102 18.55 -9.74 -4.92
N LYS A 103 19.62 -9.83 -4.13
CA LYS A 103 20.89 -10.48 -4.52
C LYS A 103 21.26 -11.62 -3.59
N LEU A 104 21.35 -12.84 -4.15
CA LEU A 104 21.78 -14.04 -3.43
C LEU A 104 23.21 -14.45 -3.84
N PRO A 105 24.23 -14.20 -3.00
CA PRO A 105 25.57 -14.72 -3.20
C PRO A 105 25.71 -16.14 -2.62
N VAL A 106 25.95 -17.14 -3.47
CA VAL A 106 26.29 -18.50 -3.03
C VAL A 106 27.79 -18.75 -3.15
N THR A 107 28.36 -19.52 -2.22
CA THR A 107 29.79 -19.84 -2.17
C THR A 107 30.04 -21.30 -2.54
N CYS A 108 31.07 -21.58 -3.34
CA CYS A 108 31.46 -22.94 -3.69
C CYS A 108 32.22 -23.62 -2.55
N ASN A 109 31.63 -24.65 -1.95
CA ASN A 109 32.31 -25.51 -0.99
C ASN A 109 33.10 -26.60 -1.72
N LYS A 110 34.40 -26.33 -1.95
CA LYS A 110 35.32 -27.25 -2.63
C LYS A 110 35.73 -28.45 -1.78
N ALA A 111 35.58 -28.37 -0.46
CA ALA A 111 35.95 -29.44 0.47
C ALA A 111 34.84 -30.48 0.63
N ALA A 112 33.61 -30.13 0.26
CA ALA A 112 32.48 -31.06 0.20
C ALA A 112 32.71 -32.17 -0.84
N VAL A 113 32.19 -33.36 -0.56
CA VAL A 113 32.25 -34.53 -1.45
C VAL A 113 30.81 -35.09 -1.62
N PRO A 114 30.12 -34.80 -2.73
CA PRO A 114 30.57 -33.99 -3.86
C PRO A 114 30.64 -32.48 -3.54
N PRO A 115 31.45 -31.73 -4.29
CA PRO A 115 31.50 -30.27 -4.22
C PRO A 115 30.14 -29.67 -4.55
N ARG A 116 29.75 -28.61 -3.82
CA ARG A 116 28.40 -28.01 -3.89
C ARG A 116 28.42 -26.52 -3.64
N TRP A 117 27.36 -25.84 -4.07
CA TRP A 117 27.13 -24.44 -3.74
C TRP A 117 26.42 -24.34 -2.39
N GLU A 118 26.83 -23.39 -1.56
CA GLU A 118 26.25 -23.19 -0.24
C GLU A 118 25.90 -21.72 0.01
N PHE A 119 24.84 -21.51 0.77
CA PHE A 119 24.48 -20.23 1.36
C PHE A 119 24.36 -20.40 2.87
N MET A 120 25.11 -19.59 3.64
CA MET A 120 25.17 -19.70 5.10
C MET A 120 25.46 -21.13 5.62
N GLY A 121 26.24 -21.92 4.86
CA GLY A 121 26.62 -23.30 5.21
C GLY A 121 25.58 -24.37 4.85
N ALA A 122 24.43 -24.00 4.29
CA ALA A 122 23.45 -24.94 3.74
C ALA A 122 23.61 -25.10 2.23
N GLU A 123 23.40 -26.31 1.70
CA GLU A 123 23.48 -26.58 0.27
C GLU A 123 22.35 -25.88 -0.51
N VAL A 124 22.71 -25.26 -1.63
CA VAL A 124 21.77 -24.68 -2.59
C VAL A 124 21.70 -25.57 -3.82
N THR A 125 20.52 -26.11 -4.11
CA THR A 125 20.26 -27.01 -5.25
C THR A 125 19.27 -26.40 -6.24
N GLN A 126 18.48 -25.42 -5.79
CA GLN A 126 17.48 -24.74 -6.59
C GLN A 126 17.38 -23.27 -6.17
N VAL A 127 17.24 -22.41 -7.17
CA VAL A 127 16.90 -21.00 -6.97
C VAL A 127 15.77 -20.61 -7.92
N GLU A 128 14.91 -19.71 -7.47
CA GLU A 128 13.80 -19.20 -8.26
C GLU A 128 13.58 -17.72 -7.97
N CYS A 129 13.49 -16.90 -9.01
CA CYS A 129 13.19 -15.49 -8.87
C CYS A 129 11.68 -15.29 -8.96
N THR A 130 11.12 -14.71 -7.91
CA THR A 130 9.76 -14.24 -7.88
C THR A 130 9.80 -12.73 -7.72
N ALA A 131 9.11 -11.99 -8.57
CA ALA A 131 8.82 -10.60 -8.29
C ALA A 131 7.33 -10.44 -8.51
N ALA A 132 6.67 -9.56 -7.74
CA ALA A 132 5.31 -9.19 -8.10
C ALA A 132 5.32 -8.80 -9.57
N ALA A 133 4.35 -9.30 -10.34
CA ALA A 133 4.26 -8.92 -11.74
C ALA A 133 4.25 -7.39 -11.77
N GLU A 134 5.26 -6.77 -12.38
CA GLU A 134 5.09 -5.42 -12.88
C GLU A 134 3.81 -5.49 -13.70
N CYS A 135 2.80 -4.70 -13.30
CA CYS A 135 1.58 -4.53 -14.06
C CYS A 135 1.96 -4.57 -15.54
N PRO A 136 1.53 -5.55 -16.37
CA PRO A 136 1.79 -5.47 -17.78
C PRO A 136 1.09 -4.18 -18.23
N TRP A 137 1.91 -3.15 -18.47
CA TRP A 137 1.63 -1.72 -18.54
C TRP A 137 0.51 -1.33 -19.52
N LYS A 138 -0.73 -1.74 -19.24
CA LYS A 138 -1.88 -1.34 -20.03
C LYS A 138 -2.30 0.04 -19.52
N CYS A 139 -2.77 0.14 -18.28
CA CYS A 139 -3.16 1.42 -17.70
C CYS A 139 -2.04 2.00 -16.83
N ALA A 140 -1.35 3.02 -17.32
CA ALA A 140 -0.30 3.71 -16.58
C ALA A 140 -0.87 4.53 -15.41
N ASP A 141 -0.02 4.82 -14.41
CA ASP A 141 -0.43 5.50 -13.17
C ASP A 141 -0.77 6.97 -13.38
N ASP A 142 -0.07 7.61 -14.30
CA ASP A 142 -0.22 9.01 -14.71
C ASP A 142 -1.46 9.26 -15.57
N LEU A 143 -2.20 8.21 -15.95
CA LEU A 143 -3.47 8.36 -16.66
C LEU A 143 -4.60 8.94 -15.79
N ILE A 144 -4.46 8.90 -14.46
CA ILE A 144 -5.36 9.58 -13.53
C ILE A 144 -4.58 10.67 -12.79
N MET A 145 -4.98 11.92 -12.99
CA MET A 145 -4.48 13.04 -12.22
C MET A 145 -5.17 13.09 -10.86
N LYS A 146 -4.39 13.12 -9.77
CA LYS A 146 -4.88 13.45 -8.43
C LYS A 146 -4.83 14.95 -8.28
N VAL A 147 -5.99 15.59 -8.23
CA VAL A 147 -6.12 17.04 -8.14
C VAL A 147 -6.52 17.48 -6.75
N GLN A 148 -6.39 18.77 -6.49
CA GLN A 148 -6.97 19.43 -5.33
C GLN A 148 -7.74 20.68 -5.75
N GLU A 149 -8.92 20.52 -6.35
CA GLU A 149 -9.57 21.64 -7.06
C GLU A 149 -10.44 22.53 -6.18
N GLN A 150 -10.84 22.07 -4.99
CA GLN A 150 -11.71 22.83 -4.09
C GLN A 150 -11.08 23.13 -2.72
N PRO A 151 -10.10 24.04 -2.63
CA PRO A 151 -9.69 24.57 -1.33
C PRO A 151 -10.89 25.28 -0.65
N PRO A 152 -11.10 25.12 0.67
CA PRO A 152 -10.23 24.44 1.64
C PRO A 152 -10.55 22.95 1.88
N ILE A 153 -11.58 22.39 1.25
CA ILE A 153 -12.10 21.04 1.56
C ILE A 153 -11.43 19.92 0.74
N SER A 154 -10.72 20.26 -0.32
CA SER A 154 -9.98 19.31 -1.14
C SER A 154 -8.58 19.07 -0.57
N LYS A 155 -8.17 17.80 -0.52
CA LYS A 155 -6.91 17.34 0.10
C LYS A 155 -6.25 16.21 -0.71
N PRO A 156 -4.99 15.83 -0.41
CA PRO A 156 -4.39 14.65 -1.03
C PRO A 156 -5.22 13.39 -0.74
N MET A 157 -5.28 12.47 -1.70
CA MET A 157 -5.85 11.14 -1.49
C MET A 157 -5.07 10.39 -0.40
N ASP A 158 -5.75 9.76 0.55
CA ASP A 158 -5.13 9.02 1.66
C ASP A 158 -4.63 7.63 1.22
N GLY A 159 -5.28 7.04 0.21
CA GLY A 159 -4.90 5.76 -0.37
C GLY A 159 -5.01 5.74 -1.89
N ASP A 160 -4.04 5.08 -2.54
CA ASP A 160 -3.99 4.87 -3.99
C ASP A 160 -3.28 3.54 -4.26
N VAL A 161 -4.05 2.46 -4.37
CA VAL A 161 -3.53 1.09 -4.40
C VAL A 161 -4.03 0.37 -5.65
N LYS A 162 -3.10 -0.20 -6.44
CA LYS A 162 -3.43 -1.14 -7.51
C LYS A 162 -3.50 -2.55 -6.96
N ASN A 163 -4.42 -3.36 -7.45
CA ASN A 163 -4.41 -4.78 -7.13
C ASN A 163 -3.19 -5.48 -7.80
N PRO A 164 -2.76 -6.66 -7.33
CA PRO A 164 -1.55 -7.33 -7.86
C PRO A 164 -1.62 -7.70 -9.35
N THR A 165 -2.83 -7.79 -9.92
CA THR A 165 -3.04 -8.05 -11.35
C THR A 165 -3.19 -6.78 -12.18
N CYS A 166 -3.22 -5.62 -11.52
CA CYS A 166 -3.40 -4.28 -12.08
C CYS A 166 -4.64 -4.13 -12.97
N THR A 167 -5.64 -4.95 -12.68
CA THR A 167 -6.97 -4.88 -13.29
C THR A 167 -7.83 -3.84 -12.60
N THR A 168 -7.51 -3.51 -11.35
CA THR A 168 -8.20 -2.49 -10.58
C THR A 168 -7.24 -1.56 -9.84
N ARG A 169 -7.72 -0.35 -9.57
CA ARG A 169 -7.04 0.67 -8.75
C ARG A 169 -8.07 1.27 -7.80
N LYS A 170 -7.73 1.23 -6.52
CA LYS A 170 -8.56 1.66 -5.41
C LYS A 170 -8.03 2.98 -4.86
N PHE A 171 -8.91 3.95 -4.74
CA PHE A 171 -8.67 5.24 -4.11
C PHE A 171 -9.38 5.28 -2.75
N THR A 172 -8.76 5.95 -1.79
CA THR A 172 -9.31 6.12 -0.44
C THR A 172 -9.18 7.57 -0.02
N CYS A 173 -10.31 8.16 0.36
CA CYS A 173 -10.41 9.50 0.91
C CYS A 173 -11.02 9.39 2.31
N ILE A 174 -10.33 9.92 3.31
CA ILE A 174 -10.69 9.79 4.73
C ILE A 174 -11.01 11.16 5.31
N GLY A 175 -12.09 11.29 6.05
CA GLY A 175 -12.45 12.49 6.78
C GLY A 175 -13.95 12.66 6.95
N ASP A 176 -14.35 13.70 7.68
CA ASP A 176 -15.76 14.02 7.85
C ASP A 176 -16.38 14.37 6.48
N GLN A 177 -17.50 13.73 6.14
CA GLN A 177 -18.13 13.85 4.82
C GLN A 177 -17.14 13.59 3.67
N ALA A 178 -16.25 12.60 3.82
CA ALA A 178 -15.34 12.22 2.76
C ALA A 178 -16.11 11.87 1.47
N SER A 179 -15.63 12.39 0.35
CA SER A 179 -16.10 12.05 -0.98
C SER A 179 -14.98 12.06 -2.01
N ILE A 180 -15.12 11.19 -3.02
CA ILE A 180 -14.24 11.10 -4.18
C ILE A 180 -15.02 11.56 -5.40
N THR A 181 -14.57 12.66 -6.02
CA THR A 181 -15.14 13.16 -7.27
C THR A 181 -14.32 12.70 -8.46
N LEU A 182 -14.99 12.17 -9.49
CA LEU A 182 -14.35 11.73 -10.73
C LEU A 182 -14.45 12.80 -11.80
N ASN A 183 -13.37 13.09 -12.52
CA ASN A 183 -13.37 13.99 -13.68
C ASN A 183 -13.96 15.40 -13.40
N GLY A 184 -13.98 15.84 -12.14
CA GLY A 184 -14.57 17.11 -11.70
C GLY A 184 -16.07 17.05 -11.40
N VAL A 185 -16.60 18.16 -10.87
CA VAL A 185 -17.98 18.25 -10.36
C VAL A 185 -19.02 17.92 -11.46
N GLY A 186 -19.87 16.92 -11.19
CA GLY A 186 -20.99 16.52 -12.07
C GLY A 186 -20.79 15.23 -12.87
N ASN A 187 -19.62 14.59 -12.79
CA ASN A 187 -19.33 13.31 -13.46
C ASN A 187 -19.37 12.09 -12.51
N GLY A 188 -19.95 12.27 -11.33
CA GLY A 188 -20.06 11.27 -10.26
C GLY A 188 -19.26 11.68 -9.02
N GLU A 189 -19.92 11.58 -7.87
CA GLU A 189 -19.35 11.76 -6.55
C GLU A 189 -19.64 10.48 -5.77
N TRP A 190 -18.61 9.92 -5.12
CA TRP A 190 -18.72 8.78 -4.22
C TRP A 190 -18.46 9.26 -2.81
N SER A 191 -19.52 9.34 -2.01
CA SER A 191 -19.42 9.64 -0.59
C SER A 191 -19.10 8.39 0.23
N ASP A 192 -18.75 8.58 1.50
CA ASP A 192 -18.70 7.53 2.53
C ASP A 192 -19.94 6.61 2.45
N GLU A 193 -21.15 7.18 2.42
CA GLU A 193 -22.41 6.44 2.32
C GLU A 193 -22.52 5.51 1.09
N ASP A 194 -21.87 5.88 -0.02
CA ASP A 194 -21.95 5.13 -1.29
C ASP A 194 -21.07 3.88 -1.30
N ASP A 195 -20.12 3.77 -0.37
CA ASP A 195 -19.22 2.62 -0.28
C ASP A 195 -19.79 1.44 0.53
N GLY A 196 -20.94 1.68 1.18
CA GLY A 196 -21.68 0.71 1.97
C GLY A 196 -21.43 0.78 3.47
N ASN A 197 -20.53 1.66 3.92
CA ASN A 197 -20.27 1.94 5.34
C ASN A 197 -20.45 3.44 5.63
N LEU A 198 -20.62 3.78 6.91
CA LEU A 198 -20.66 5.16 7.38
C LEU A 198 -19.54 5.26 8.41
N ASP A 199 -18.30 5.21 7.93
CA ASP A 199 -17.10 5.12 8.77
C ASP A 199 -16.10 6.26 8.52
N GLY A 200 -16.52 7.29 7.77
CA GLY A 200 -15.69 8.44 7.44
C GLY A 200 -14.69 8.14 6.32
N MET A 201 -14.90 7.10 5.53
CA MET A 201 -14.05 6.73 4.41
C MET A 201 -14.86 6.61 3.12
N ALA A 202 -14.52 7.43 2.13
CA ALA A 202 -14.97 7.19 0.76
C ALA A 202 -13.96 6.29 0.05
N ILE A 203 -14.43 5.12 -0.38
CA ILE A 203 -13.66 4.16 -1.18
C ILE A 203 -14.20 4.13 -2.61
N PHE A 204 -13.29 4.26 -3.59
CA PHE A 204 -13.66 4.15 -5.00
C PHE A 204 -12.68 3.28 -5.79
N GLU A 205 -13.21 2.38 -6.62
CA GLU A 205 -12.42 1.46 -7.44
C GLU A 205 -12.68 1.66 -8.94
N VAL A 206 -11.61 1.81 -9.71
CA VAL A 206 -11.63 1.86 -11.18
C VAL A 206 -11.08 0.58 -11.76
N MET A 207 -11.52 0.25 -12.97
CA MET A 207 -11.04 -0.91 -13.72
C MET A 207 -10.11 -0.48 -14.86
N CYS A 208 -9.06 -1.26 -15.12
CA CYS A 208 -8.19 -1.02 -16.27
C CYS A 208 -8.82 -1.60 -17.54
N ASN A 209 -9.13 -0.75 -18.51
CA ASN A 209 -9.46 -1.20 -19.86
C ASN A 209 -8.20 -1.33 -20.70
N ALA A 210 -7.71 -2.56 -20.75
CA ALA A 210 -6.51 -2.95 -21.47
C ALA A 210 -6.70 -3.11 -22.99
N GLU A 211 -7.94 -3.07 -23.49
CA GLU A 211 -8.27 -3.21 -24.91
C GLU A 211 -8.55 -1.88 -25.59
N ALA A 212 -8.84 -0.84 -24.79
CA ALA A 212 -8.94 0.53 -25.25
C ALA A 212 -7.66 1.01 -25.96
N MET A 213 -7.83 1.89 -26.96
CA MET A 213 -6.72 2.54 -27.67
C MET A 213 -6.86 4.07 -27.56
N PRO A 214 -6.09 4.74 -26.68
CA PRO A 214 -5.11 4.17 -25.73
C PRO A 214 -5.78 3.44 -24.55
N PRO A 215 -5.08 2.52 -23.86
CA PRO A 215 -5.56 1.94 -22.62
C PRO A 215 -5.86 3.02 -21.59
N ARG A 216 -6.82 2.77 -20.69
CA ARG A 216 -7.30 3.78 -19.74
C ARG A 216 -7.96 3.13 -18.52
N TRP A 217 -7.94 3.86 -17.42
CA TRP A 217 -8.80 3.56 -16.28
C TRP A 217 -10.24 3.97 -16.60
N GLU A 218 -11.20 3.13 -16.26
CA GLU A 218 -12.60 3.41 -16.48
C GLU A 218 -13.50 2.96 -15.33
N PHE A 219 -14.65 3.62 -15.25
CA PHE A 219 -15.74 3.26 -14.38
C PHE A 219 -17.04 3.31 -15.20
N MET A 220 -17.86 2.26 -15.14
CA MET A 220 -19.05 2.12 -15.99
C MET A 220 -18.79 2.39 -17.49
N ASN A 221 -17.66 1.90 -18.02
CA ASN A 221 -17.19 2.12 -19.40
C ASN A 221 -16.86 3.58 -19.78
N ALA A 222 -16.81 4.50 -18.81
CA ALA A 222 -16.38 5.87 -19.01
C ALA A 222 -14.94 6.08 -18.51
N PRO A 223 -14.08 6.78 -19.27
CA PRO A 223 -12.70 7.03 -18.85
C PRO A 223 -12.66 7.86 -17.57
N VAL A 224 -11.82 7.44 -16.62
CA VAL A 224 -11.45 8.23 -15.45
C VAL A 224 -10.06 8.78 -15.69
N THR A 225 -9.96 10.09 -15.78
CA THR A 225 -8.69 10.82 -15.99
C THR A 225 -8.32 11.68 -14.80
N LYS A 226 -9.23 11.82 -13.83
CA LYS A 226 -9.02 12.67 -12.68
C LYS A 226 -9.77 12.23 -11.44
N VAL A 227 -8.97 12.14 -10.38
CA VAL A 227 -9.20 12.01 -8.94
C VAL A 227 -9.35 13.29 -8.12
N ASP A 228 -10.44 13.58 -7.41
CA ASP A 228 -10.40 14.59 -6.32
C ASP A 228 -10.93 13.98 -5.01
N CYS A 229 -10.22 14.23 -3.91
CA CYS A 229 -10.63 13.85 -2.55
C CYS A 229 -11.07 15.10 -1.82
N THR A 230 -12.35 15.17 -1.50
CA THR A 230 -12.97 16.22 -0.71
C THR A 230 -13.39 15.65 0.63
N ALA A 231 -12.98 16.29 1.71
CA ALA A 231 -13.49 15.99 3.03
C ALA A 231 -13.65 17.31 3.77
N ALA A 232 -14.73 17.45 4.53
CA ALA A 232 -14.78 18.52 5.50
C ALA A 232 -13.56 18.34 6.44
N PRO A 233 -12.86 19.42 6.81
CA PRO A 233 -11.85 19.33 7.85
C PRO A 233 -12.53 18.72 9.07
N ALA A 234 -12.00 17.58 9.55
CA ALA A 234 -12.56 16.90 10.71
C ALA A 234 -12.82 17.94 11.81
N ALA A 235 -14.04 17.97 12.32
CA ALA A 235 -14.40 18.91 13.37
C ALA A 235 -13.38 18.77 14.50
N PRO A 236 -12.71 19.86 14.93
CA PRO A 236 -11.69 19.76 15.95
C PRO A 236 -12.30 19.10 17.18
N CYS A 237 -11.67 18.07 17.75
CA CYS A 237 -12.19 17.38 18.93
C CYS A 237 -12.60 18.40 19.99
N ALA A 238 -13.90 18.45 20.30
CA ALA A 238 -14.43 19.47 21.19
C ALA A 238 -13.99 19.19 22.64
N ASP A 239 -13.89 20.25 23.44
CA ASP A 239 -13.36 20.16 24.80
C ASP A 239 -14.28 19.33 25.72
N ASP A 240 -15.58 19.31 25.42
CA ASP A 240 -16.66 18.68 26.16
C ASP A 240 -16.86 17.19 25.84
N LEU A 241 -16.08 16.63 24.91
CA LEU A 241 -16.13 15.20 24.56
C LEU A 241 -15.47 14.28 25.59
N ILE A 242 -14.74 14.86 26.54
CA ILE A 242 -14.20 14.13 27.69
C ILE A 242 -14.92 14.61 28.95
N MET A 243 -15.62 13.69 29.61
CA MET A 243 -16.18 13.94 30.92
C MET A 243 -15.06 13.97 31.97
N LYS A 244 -14.75 15.17 32.49
CA LYS A 244 -13.92 15.31 33.69
C LYS A 244 -14.75 14.97 34.89
N VAL A 245 -14.43 13.87 35.53
CA VAL A 245 -15.18 13.39 36.67
C VAL A 245 -14.54 13.87 37.96
N MET A 246 -15.40 14.35 38.85
CA MET A 246 -15.09 14.56 40.26
C MET A 246 -15.95 13.60 41.06
N GLU A 247 -15.61 12.32 41.01
CA GLU A 247 -16.29 11.32 41.83
C GLU A 247 -15.74 11.46 43.25
N THR A 248 -16.48 12.17 44.09
CA THR A 248 -16.26 12.07 45.53
C THR A 248 -16.55 10.62 45.92
N ASN A 249 -15.56 9.73 46.01
CA ASN A 249 -15.50 8.58 46.94
C ASN A 249 -14.33 7.60 46.68
N THR A 250 -13.36 7.57 47.60
CA THR A 250 -13.15 6.51 48.61
C THR A 250 -12.08 7.01 49.60
N ALA A 251 -11.92 6.36 50.75
CA ALA A 251 -11.17 6.92 51.90
C ALA A 251 -9.66 7.20 51.69
N ALA A 252 -9.06 6.81 50.54
CA ALA A 252 -7.63 6.90 50.28
C ALA A 252 -7.21 7.96 49.24
N ALA A 253 -8.05 8.26 48.24
CA ALA A 253 -7.78 9.25 47.20
C ALA A 253 -9.01 10.14 46.97
N MET A 254 -8.80 11.44 46.81
CA MET A 254 -9.85 12.40 46.50
C MET A 254 -9.70 12.87 45.05
N SER A 255 -10.78 12.82 44.28
CA SER A 255 -10.83 13.52 42.99
C SER A 255 -10.66 15.02 43.24
N VAL A 256 -9.76 15.64 42.49
CA VAL A 256 -9.47 17.07 42.53
C VAL A 256 -9.59 17.66 41.13
N ALA A 257 -9.71 18.99 41.05
CA ALA A 257 -9.71 19.66 39.76
C ALA A 257 -8.35 19.51 39.08
N PHE A 258 -8.36 19.33 37.76
CA PHE A 258 -7.14 19.40 36.95
C PHE A 258 -6.48 20.78 37.13
N ALA A 259 -5.16 20.77 37.32
CA ALA A 259 -4.34 21.98 37.40
C ALA A 259 -4.14 22.64 36.02
N GLY A 260 -4.30 21.87 34.94
CA GLY A 260 -4.18 22.34 33.57
C GLY A 260 -4.94 21.46 32.59
N ASP A 261 -5.43 22.09 31.53
CA ASP A 261 -6.03 21.45 30.36
C ASP A 261 -5.76 22.35 29.16
N THR A 262 -4.77 21.98 28.35
CA THR A 262 -4.36 22.78 27.19
C THR A 262 -4.49 21.96 25.91
N LYS A 263 -4.89 22.63 24.82
CA LYS A 263 -4.97 22.04 23.49
C LYS A 263 -4.05 22.80 22.55
N ASN A 264 -3.29 22.09 21.72
CA ASN A 264 -2.46 22.71 20.69
C ASN A 264 -3.08 22.60 19.29
N ALA A 265 -2.52 23.33 18.34
CA ALA A 265 -2.98 23.33 16.95
C ALA A 265 -2.70 22.00 16.22
N ALA A 266 -1.84 21.13 16.77
CA ALA A 266 -1.54 19.81 16.23
C ALA A 266 -2.57 18.74 16.63
N GLY A 267 -3.62 19.12 17.38
CA GLY A 267 -4.64 18.18 17.82
C GLY A 267 -4.25 17.40 19.07
N GLU A 268 -3.26 17.85 19.84
CA GLU A 268 -2.93 17.27 21.14
C GLU A 268 -3.65 18.04 22.26
N ARG A 269 -4.10 17.31 23.27
CA ARG A 269 -4.63 17.87 24.53
C ARG A 269 -3.86 17.32 25.70
N VAL A 270 -3.31 18.21 26.52
CA VAL A 270 -2.52 17.87 27.70
C VAL A 270 -3.34 18.18 28.94
N LEU A 271 -3.64 17.15 29.70
CA LEU A 271 -4.26 17.22 31.01
C LEU A 271 -3.18 17.19 32.09
N THR A 272 -3.30 18.08 33.06
CA THR A 272 -2.35 18.21 34.16
C THR A 272 -3.07 18.05 35.49
N CYS A 273 -2.63 17.09 36.29
CA CYS A 273 -3.09 16.85 37.65
C CYS A 273 -1.93 17.16 38.60
N SER A 274 -2.16 17.94 39.65
CA SER A 274 -1.10 18.32 40.59
C SER A 274 -1.49 17.97 42.02
N GLY A 275 -0.51 17.59 42.82
CA GLY A 275 -0.79 17.06 44.14
C GLY A 275 0.41 16.52 44.88
N ARG A 276 0.15 15.82 45.99
CA ARG A 276 1.19 15.11 46.73
C ARG A 276 1.51 13.78 46.07
N THR A 277 0.49 13.13 45.53
CA THR A 277 0.59 11.93 44.70
C THR A 277 -0.49 12.01 43.61
N PRO A 278 -0.33 12.93 42.63
CA PRO A 278 -1.34 13.09 41.60
C PRO A 278 -1.36 11.87 40.69
N SER A 279 -2.57 11.50 40.25
CA SER A 279 -2.76 10.53 39.18
C SER A 279 -3.95 10.87 38.30
N ILE A 280 -3.88 10.49 37.02
CA ILE A 280 -4.95 10.65 36.04
C ILE A 280 -5.48 9.26 35.67
N VAL A 281 -6.74 8.99 36.00
CA VAL A 281 -7.43 7.74 35.69
C VAL A 281 -8.26 7.90 34.43
N ILE A 282 -8.13 6.97 33.48
CA ILE A 282 -8.77 7.04 32.16
C ILE A 282 -9.85 5.98 32.03
N ASN A 283 -11.04 6.38 31.58
CA ASN A 283 -12.20 5.50 31.33
C ASN A 283 -12.47 4.52 32.48
N THR A 284 -12.17 4.93 33.71
CA THR A 284 -12.25 4.16 34.98
C THR A 284 -11.40 2.88 35.05
N ASN A 285 -11.05 2.23 33.93
CA ASN A 285 -10.33 0.95 33.90
C ASN A 285 -9.24 0.84 32.81
N MET A 286 -9.01 1.88 31.99
CA MET A 286 -8.02 1.80 30.90
C MET A 286 -6.59 2.07 31.36
N GLY A 287 -6.42 2.64 32.55
CA GLY A 287 -5.11 2.89 33.13
C GLY A 287 -5.12 4.06 34.10
N GLU A 288 -4.00 4.18 34.81
CA GLU A 288 -3.70 5.27 35.73
C GLU A 288 -2.32 5.81 35.38
N PHE A 289 -2.22 7.14 35.24
CA PHE A 289 -0.98 7.87 35.00
C PHE A 289 -0.62 8.63 36.26
N ALA A 290 0.29 8.08 37.06
CA ALA A 290 0.81 8.75 38.24
C ALA A 290 2.00 9.66 37.88
N ASP A 291 2.35 10.59 38.78
CA ASP A 291 3.55 11.45 38.70
C ASP A 291 4.79 10.67 38.23
N ALA A 292 5.10 9.55 38.89
CA ALA A 292 6.26 8.73 38.53
C ALA A 292 6.24 8.11 37.11
N ASN A 293 5.11 8.16 36.40
CA ASN A 293 4.95 7.60 35.06
C ASN A 293 5.15 8.63 33.94
N ASP A 294 5.23 9.94 34.24
CA ASP A 294 5.34 10.98 33.21
C ASP A 294 6.78 11.45 32.95
N GLY A 295 7.75 10.79 33.61
CA GLY A 295 9.19 11.01 33.41
C GLY A 295 9.84 11.88 34.49
N ALA A 296 9.07 12.43 35.42
CA ALA A 296 9.56 13.13 36.61
C ALA A 296 8.86 12.63 37.88
N VAL A 297 9.37 13.03 39.05
CA VAL A 297 8.63 12.92 40.32
C VAL A 297 8.65 14.31 40.92
N ASP A 298 7.71 15.13 40.50
CA ASP A 298 7.67 16.57 40.82
C ASP A 298 6.34 17.04 41.42
N GLY A 299 5.43 16.11 41.71
CA GLY A 299 4.09 16.41 42.22
C GLY A 299 3.12 16.79 41.11
N THR A 300 3.39 16.39 39.87
CA THR A 300 2.53 16.59 38.71
C THR A 300 2.38 15.29 37.94
N ALA A 301 1.17 14.94 37.53
CA ALA A 301 0.93 13.92 36.53
C ALA A 301 0.43 14.60 35.26
N THR A 302 1.13 14.37 34.15
CA THR A 302 0.75 14.85 32.82
C THR A 302 0.25 13.72 31.94
N PHE A 303 -0.82 13.98 31.19
CA PHE A 303 -1.41 13.00 30.29
C PHE A 303 -1.78 13.66 28.97
N THR A 304 -1.26 13.12 27.86
CA THR A 304 -1.47 13.65 26.52
C THR A 304 -2.42 12.76 25.73
N LEU A 305 -3.44 13.40 25.17
CA LEU A 305 -4.41 12.82 24.27
C LEU A 305 -4.18 13.34 22.86
N THR A 306 -4.47 12.51 21.87
CA THR A 306 -4.44 12.91 20.47
C THR A 306 -5.86 12.90 19.94
N CYS A 307 -6.24 13.95 19.23
CA CYS A 307 -7.51 13.98 18.51
C CYS A 307 -7.44 12.99 17.35
N ASP A 308 -8.42 12.10 17.26
CA ASP A 308 -8.55 11.17 16.14
C ASP A 308 -8.65 11.97 14.82
N PRO A 309 -7.77 11.71 13.83
CA PRO A 309 -7.89 12.36 12.53
C PRO A 309 -9.15 11.94 11.77
N MET A 310 -9.77 10.81 12.14
CA MET A 310 -10.95 10.23 11.47
C MET A 310 -12.28 10.68 12.09
N GLY A 311 -12.27 11.26 13.29
CA GLY A 311 -13.50 11.60 14.00
C GLY A 311 -13.30 12.59 15.14
N PRO A 312 -14.39 13.03 15.81
CA PRO A 312 -14.29 14.01 16.88
C PRO A 312 -13.72 13.44 18.20
N THR A 313 -13.17 12.23 18.22
CA THR A 313 -12.86 11.53 19.46
C THR A 313 -11.45 11.83 19.95
N TRP A 314 -11.29 12.06 21.26
CA TRP A 314 -9.98 12.08 21.88
C TRP A 314 -9.50 10.64 22.11
N GLU A 315 -8.27 10.32 21.73
CA GLU A 315 -7.72 8.97 21.84
C GLU A 315 -6.41 8.91 22.61
N TYR A 316 -6.15 7.73 23.17
CA TYR A 316 -4.88 7.36 23.75
C TYR A 316 -4.50 5.96 23.27
N MET A 317 -3.34 5.85 22.61
CA MET A 317 -2.88 4.61 21.97
C MET A 317 -3.92 3.95 21.04
N GLY A 318 -4.67 4.77 20.29
CA GLY A 318 -5.71 4.30 19.36
C GLY A 318 -7.00 3.81 20.02
N ALA A 319 -7.18 4.09 21.31
CA ALA A 319 -8.42 3.79 22.03
C ALA A 319 -9.13 5.09 22.44
N PRO A 320 -10.47 5.17 22.28
CA PRO A 320 -11.23 6.38 22.57
C PRO A 320 -11.30 6.68 24.07
N VAL A 321 -11.08 7.94 24.44
CA VAL A 321 -11.13 8.47 25.80
C VAL A 321 -12.36 9.35 25.96
N THR A 322 -13.26 8.91 26.84
CA THR A 322 -14.55 9.58 27.11
C THR A 322 -14.65 10.09 28.53
N LYS A 323 -13.79 9.61 29.44
CA LYS A 323 -13.80 9.95 30.86
C LYS A 323 -12.38 10.05 31.40
N VAL A 324 -12.11 11.11 32.16
CA VAL A 324 -10.86 11.26 32.93
C VAL A 324 -11.17 11.74 34.34
N ASP A 325 -10.38 11.29 35.31
CA ASP A 325 -10.43 11.73 36.70
C ASP A 325 -9.01 12.08 37.17
N CYS A 326 -8.85 13.21 37.85
CA CYS A 326 -7.60 13.62 38.48
C CYS A 326 -7.71 13.33 39.97
N THR A 327 -6.94 12.37 40.47
CA THR A 327 -6.97 11.95 41.86
C THR A 327 -5.68 12.31 42.58
N ASN A 328 -5.78 12.55 43.88
CA ASN A 328 -4.63 12.83 44.75
C ASN A 328 -4.85 12.08 46.07
N ALA A 329 -3.82 11.38 46.56
CA ALA A 329 -3.91 10.73 47.87
C ALA A 329 -3.87 11.79 48.98
N LYS A 330 -4.55 11.48 50.09
CA LYS A 330 -4.55 12.35 51.28
C LYS A 330 -3.18 12.47 51.94
#